data_AF-A0A3M1RW07-F1
#
_entry.id   AF-A0A3M1RW07-F1
#
_cell.length_a   1.000
_cell.length_b   1.000
_cell.length_c   1.000
_cell.angle_alpha   90.00
_cell.angle_beta   90.00
_cell.angle_gamma   90.00
#
_symmetry.space_group_name_H-M   'P 1'
#
loop_
_entity.id
_entity.type
_entity.pdbx_description
1 polymer ?
#
loop_
_entity_poly.entity_id
_entity_poly.type
_entity_poly.pdbx_seq_one_letter_code
_entity_poly.pdbx_strand_id
1 'polypeptide(L)'
;MKEKLEKKKEEKKGLKSFLNPSLDRRKFLKVSGVLGSAAVAAPALLKSKKTSAASYSENTPDALETDSDVTLKHSVCLMCHSACGTRGRVKDGVLLKIDGNPYHPNNLEPDERLSYSTDPTSETAKKTNGRLCPKGQAGVQTIYDPYRIKNPLKKIGDRDSGKWKEITWEQAIDEIADILKDIWDNDTDIDSSFPEFGKVANKLVFSAGRIEHGQKEFTDRIFKNGFGTINYRNDHTSICEVSHHTAGDIVSGFKKDHWKPDVLNCEYIIWWGSNPLEASFPMNPLSRKVSAFLKNGGKMDVVDPRLSNSAAKAIQTGGRWVAPKPGTDAALALGIARWIIDNKKYDEGFLKLTQPGKTNTVTGKTEYTYSDATYLVDTSTGAFLTAEAAGLVSSGDPDADKNVVWDGAQGVIYDTVDSAEILPGAVTVNGKTCKTAFEIYKEEVEKKTIAEYADICGVDQTTIEAMADEFTSHGKKAVVDAYRGAVQHTNGAYAMMAILSLNMLIGNFDWKGG
;
A
#
# COMPACT_ATOMS: atom_id res chain seq x y z
N MET A 1 54.28 34.20 -12.36
CA MET A 1 53.85 33.44 -11.16
C MET A 1 54.29 34.10 -9.84
N LYS A 2 55.45 34.78 -9.75
CA LYS A 2 55.87 35.59 -8.60
C LYS A 2 54.98 36.82 -8.33
N GLU A 3 54.53 37.54 -9.36
CA GLU A 3 53.61 38.70 -9.23
C GLU A 3 52.23 38.36 -8.65
N LYS A 4 51.68 37.18 -8.98
CA LYS A 4 50.40 36.71 -8.41
C LYS A 4 50.52 36.27 -6.95
N LEU A 5 51.73 35.97 -6.47
CA LEU A 5 52.02 35.62 -5.09
C LEU A 5 52.26 36.86 -4.20
N GLU A 6 52.76 37.95 -4.77
CA GLU A 6 52.91 39.23 -4.06
C GLU A 6 51.56 39.95 -3.86
N LYS A 7 50.67 39.94 -4.87
CA LYS A 7 49.29 40.47 -4.74
C LYS A 7 48.48 39.77 -3.63
N LYS A 8 48.63 38.46 -3.47
CA LYS A 8 47.99 37.69 -2.37
C LYS A 8 48.60 37.96 -0.99
N LYS A 9 49.85 38.42 -0.91
CA LYS A 9 50.49 38.84 0.36
C LYS A 9 50.07 40.24 0.79
N GLU A 10 49.78 41.14 -0.16
CA GLU A 10 49.21 42.47 0.14
C GLU A 10 47.73 42.41 0.56
N GLU A 11 46.90 41.59 -0.10
CA GLU A 11 45.48 41.40 0.29
C GLU A 11 45.33 40.78 1.69
N LYS A 12 46.23 39.85 2.07
CA LYS A 12 46.25 39.28 3.44
C LYS A 12 46.78 40.24 4.51
N LYS A 13 47.52 41.29 4.14
CA LYS A 13 47.95 42.36 5.06
C LYS A 13 46.81 43.34 5.36
N GLY A 14 45.95 43.63 4.39
CA GLY A 14 44.77 44.48 4.57
C GLY A 14 43.76 43.89 5.57
N LEU A 15 43.52 42.58 5.49
CA LEU A 15 42.52 41.89 6.30
C LEU A 15 42.92 41.73 7.79
N LYS A 16 44.23 41.67 8.09
CA LYS A 16 44.73 41.60 9.49
C LYS A 16 44.73 42.94 10.22
N SER A 17 44.48 44.06 9.54
CA SER A 17 44.41 45.40 10.18
C SER A 17 43.08 45.69 10.88
N PHE A 18 42.04 44.88 10.62
CA PHE A 18 40.70 45.06 11.20
C PHE A 18 40.53 44.47 12.61
N LEU A 19 41.51 43.73 13.12
CA LEU A 19 41.41 42.99 14.38
C LEU A 19 42.51 43.38 15.40
N ASN A 20 42.84 44.68 15.51
CA ASN A 20 43.77 45.19 16.52
C ASN A 20 43.00 45.88 17.69
N PRO A 21 43.30 45.60 18.98
CA PRO A 21 42.41 45.89 20.11
C PRO A 21 42.57 47.31 20.71
N SER A 22 42.67 48.35 19.87
CA SER A 22 42.68 49.75 20.33
C SER A 22 41.67 50.61 19.56
N LEU A 23 40.39 50.33 19.78
CA LEU A 23 39.29 51.18 19.32
C LEU A 23 39.03 52.28 20.36
N ASP A 24 39.55 53.49 20.13
CA ASP A 24 39.16 54.68 20.89
C ASP A 24 37.71 55.08 20.57
N ARG A 25 36.99 55.59 21.58
CA ARG A 25 35.57 56.03 21.57
C ARG A 25 35.24 56.89 20.36
N ARG A 26 36.17 57.72 19.88
CA ARG A 26 35.95 58.61 18.72
C ARG A 26 35.93 57.85 17.37
N LYS A 27 36.63 56.71 17.25
CA LYS A 27 36.54 55.81 16.08
C LYS A 27 35.33 54.90 16.17
N PHE A 28 34.96 54.44 17.37
CA PHE A 28 33.72 53.68 17.59
C PHE A 28 32.50 54.48 17.13
N LEU A 29 32.35 55.74 17.57
CA LEU A 29 31.21 56.59 17.16
C LEU A 29 31.15 56.87 15.64
N LYS A 30 32.31 56.99 14.97
CA LYS A 30 32.35 57.14 13.51
C LYS A 30 31.93 55.85 12.78
N VAL A 31 32.34 54.68 13.28
CA VAL A 31 31.96 53.38 12.72
C VAL A 31 30.49 53.06 13.02
N SER A 32 29.99 53.39 14.21
CA SER A 32 28.57 53.26 14.58
C SER A 32 27.68 54.21 13.79
N GLY A 33 28.14 55.42 13.47
CA GLY A 33 27.40 56.35 12.60
C GLY A 33 27.30 55.89 11.15
N VAL A 34 28.35 55.23 10.62
CA VAL A 34 28.37 54.66 9.26
C VAL A 34 27.61 53.34 9.16
N LEU A 35 27.66 52.49 10.19
CA LEU A 35 26.83 51.28 10.28
C LEU A 35 25.36 51.63 10.55
N GLY A 36 25.08 52.70 11.28
CA GLY A 36 23.74 53.23 11.52
C GLY A 36 23.09 53.73 10.23
N SER A 37 23.83 54.43 9.36
CA SER A 37 23.29 54.87 8.06
C SER A 37 23.14 53.71 7.05
N ALA A 38 23.99 52.68 7.11
CA ALA A 38 23.78 51.44 6.35
C ALA A 38 22.56 50.64 6.85
N ALA A 39 22.29 50.63 8.17
CA ALA A 39 21.11 49.99 8.75
C ALA A 39 19.80 50.76 8.48
N VAL A 40 19.85 52.07 8.24
CA VAL A 40 18.69 52.88 7.83
C VAL A 40 18.42 52.79 6.33
N ALA A 41 19.42 52.47 5.50
CA ALA A 41 19.24 52.22 4.06
C ALA A 41 18.88 50.75 3.73
N ALA A 42 19.16 49.80 4.64
CA ALA A 42 18.82 48.40 4.43
C ALA A 42 17.29 48.15 4.23
N PRO A 43 16.35 48.80 4.95
CA PRO A 43 14.92 48.63 4.69
C PRO A 43 14.44 49.22 3.36
N ALA A 44 15.17 50.18 2.78
CA ALA A 44 14.82 50.80 1.49
C ALA A 44 15.33 49.96 0.29
N LEU A 45 16.45 49.26 0.45
CA LEU A 45 17.02 48.34 -0.56
C LEU A 45 16.56 46.89 -0.38
N LEU A 46 16.16 46.49 0.83
CA LEU A 46 15.39 45.30 1.14
C LEU A 46 13.90 45.62 1.23
N LYS A 47 13.39 46.38 0.27
CA LYS A 47 12.03 46.09 -0.22
C LYS A 47 12.07 44.72 -0.91
N SER A 48 12.28 43.66 -0.10
CA SER A 48 11.41 42.50 -0.24
C SER A 48 10.03 43.14 -0.28
N LYS A 49 9.40 43.11 -1.46
CA LYS A 49 7.96 43.13 -1.48
C LYS A 49 7.62 42.09 -0.42
N LYS A 50 7.04 42.53 0.70
CA LYS A 50 6.02 41.71 1.33
C LYS A 50 4.96 41.55 0.25
N THR A 51 5.22 40.68 -0.73
CA THR A 51 4.21 39.75 -1.13
C THR A 51 3.85 39.10 0.19
N SER A 52 2.81 39.65 0.85
CA SER A 52 1.91 38.74 1.52
C SER A 52 1.76 37.61 0.52
N ALA A 53 2.05 36.37 0.92
CA ALA A 53 1.41 35.26 0.25
C ALA A 53 -0.04 35.72 0.15
N ALA A 54 -0.52 35.98 -1.07
CA ALA A 54 -1.90 36.40 -1.23
C ALA A 54 -2.68 35.39 -0.40
N SER A 55 -3.47 35.86 0.56
CA SER A 55 -4.41 34.95 1.16
C SER A 55 -5.15 34.39 -0.04
N TYR A 56 -5.02 33.09 -0.29
CA TYR A 56 -5.86 32.41 -1.24
C TYR A 56 -7.26 32.53 -0.66
N SER A 57 -7.91 33.68 -0.90
CA SER A 57 -9.34 33.79 -0.79
C SER A 57 -9.87 32.81 -1.82
N GLU A 58 -10.93 32.08 -1.48
CA GLU A 58 -11.48 30.99 -2.29
C GLU A 58 -11.83 31.38 -3.75
N ASN A 59 -11.73 32.68 -4.11
CA ASN A 59 -12.16 33.24 -5.39
C ASN A 59 -11.11 34.08 -6.14
N THR A 60 -9.82 34.07 -5.77
CA THR A 60 -8.77 34.72 -6.60
C THR A 60 -8.01 33.66 -7.41
N PRO A 61 -8.16 33.60 -8.75
CA PRO A 61 -7.45 32.62 -9.55
C PRO A 61 -5.94 32.84 -9.49
N ASP A 62 -5.19 31.73 -9.52
CA ASP A 62 -3.72 31.74 -9.60
C ASP A 62 -3.30 32.54 -10.86
N ALA A 63 -2.21 33.31 -10.81
CA ALA A 63 -1.72 34.01 -12.00
C ALA A 63 -1.49 33.05 -13.18
N LEU A 64 -1.11 31.80 -12.89
CA LEU A 64 -0.96 30.73 -13.88
C LEU A 64 -2.29 30.14 -14.39
N GLU A 65 -3.43 30.48 -13.79
CA GLU A 65 -4.78 30.07 -14.21
C GLU A 65 -5.38 30.99 -15.26
N THR A 66 -4.99 32.26 -15.26
CA THR A 66 -5.52 33.29 -16.17
C THR A 66 -4.55 33.69 -17.28
N ASP A 67 -3.29 33.25 -17.23
CA ASP A 67 -2.27 33.55 -18.23
C ASP A 67 -2.52 32.76 -19.53
N SER A 68 -2.67 33.49 -20.65
CA SER A 68 -2.91 32.91 -21.97
C SER A 68 -1.74 32.12 -22.53
N ASP A 69 -0.51 32.41 -22.07
CA ASP A 69 0.71 31.77 -22.54
C ASP A 69 0.99 30.44 -21.81
N VAL A 70 0.20 30.14 -20.77
CA VAL A 70 0.29 28.87 -20.04
C VAL A 70 -0.47 27.78 -20.80
N THR A 71 0.24 26.71 -21.12
CA THR A 71 -0.34 25.49 -21.70
C THR A 71 -0.52 24.42 -20.64
N LEU A 72 -1.59 23.62 -20.79
CA LEU A 72 -1.88 22.50 -19.90
C LEU A 72 -1.34 21.20 -20.49
N LYS A 73 -0.63 20.41 -19.68
CA LYS A 73 -0.15 19.08 -20.02
C LYS A 73 -0.66 18.06 -19.01
N HIS A 74 -1.39 17.06 -19.47
CA HIS A 74 -1.92 16.00 -18.61
C HIS A 74 -0.92 14.85 -18.51
N SER A 75 -0.80 14.28 -17.32
CA SER A 75 0.03 13.11 -17.05
C SER A 75 -0.50 12.35 -15.83
N VAL A 76 0.26 11.40 -15.32
CA VAL A 76 -0.08 10.58 -14.16
C VAL A 76 1.01 10.71 -13.10
N CYS A 77 0.62 10.91 -11.84
CA CYS A 77 1.53 10.96 -10.70
C CYS A 77 2.08 9.57 -10.39
N LEU A 78 3.40 9.44 -10.41
CA LEU A 78 4.12 8.21 -10.05
C LEU A 78 4.95 8.35 -8.76
N MET A 79 4.59 9.28 -7.88
CA MET A 79 5.23 9.41 -6.55
C MET A 79 4.81 8.30 -5.58
N CYS A 80 3.58 7.80 -5.72
CA CYS A 80 3.07 6.62 -5.03
C CYS A 80 2.28 5.77 -6.03
N HIS A 81 1.86 4.57 -5.65
CA HIS A 81 1.22 3.66 -6.61
C HIS A 81 -0.18 4.11 -7.07
N SER A 82 -0.81 5.10 -6.42
CA SER A 82 -2.21 5.50 -6.69
C SER A 82 -2.50 6.08 -8.07
N ALA A 83 -1.47 6.37 -8.88
CA ALA A 83 -1.62 6.83 -10.26
C ALA A 83 -2.64 7.98 -10.41
N CYS A 84 -2.59 8.97 -9.50
CA CYS A 84 -3.50 10.12 -9.59
C CYS A 84 -3.22 10.91 -10.87
N GLY A 85 -4.27 11.35 -11.55
CA GLY A 85 -4.12 12.23 -12.69
C GLY A 85 -3.50 13.57 -12.27
N THR A 86 -2.57 14.04 -13.09
CA THR A 86 -1.87 15.32 -12.90
C THR A 86 -2.11 16.21 -14.09
N ARG A 87 -2.05 17.51 -13.83
CA ARG A 87 -2.10 18.56 -14.84
C ARG A 87 -0.98 19.55 -14.59
N GLY A 88 0.03 19.52 -15.44
CA GLY A 88 1.13 20.46 -15.44
C GLY A 88 0.74 21.76 -16.16
N ARG A 89 1.14 22.89 -15.57
CA ARG A 89 1.07 24.23 -16.18
C ARG A 89 2.46 24.58 -16.71
N VAL A 90 2.57 24.70 -18.03
CA VAL A 90 3.83 24.90 -18.74
C VAL A 90 3.83 26.24 -19.45
N LYS A 91 4.86 27.05 -19.22
CA LYS A 91 5.12 28.32 -19.91
C LYS A 91 6.54 28.31 -20.45
N ASP A 92 6.72 28.70 -21.71
CA ASP A 92 8.03 28.74 -22.38
C ASP A 92 8.84 27.44 -22.26
N GLY A 93 8.15 26.29 -22.31
CA GLY A 93 8.76 24.96 -22.16
C GLY A 93 9.15 24.58 -20.72
N VAL A 94 8.89 25.43 -19.73
CA VAL A 94 9.17 25.20 -18.31
C VAL A 94 7.90 24.81 -17.56
N LEU A 95 7.94 23.71 -16.83
CA LEU A 95 6.85 23.29 -15.93
C LEU A 95 6.89 24.13 -14.66
N LEU A 96 5.82 24.87 -14.39
CA LEU A 96 5.76 25.81 -13.26
C LEU A 96 4.95 25.26 -12.08
N LYS A 97 3.93 24.44 -12.35
CA LYS A 97 3.01 23.92 -11.33
C LYS A 97 2.41 22.59 -11.77
N ILE A 98 2.09 21.72 -10.80
CA ILE A 98 1.32 20.50 -11.03
C ILE A 98 0.06 20.54 -10.17
N ASP A 99 -1.10 20.60 -10.81
CA ASP A 99 -2.41 20.44 -10.16
C ASP A 99 -2.96 19.02 -10.34
N GLY A 100 -4.00 18.65 -9.59
CA GLY A 100 -4.74 17.43 -9.88
C GLY A 100 -5.55 17.57 -11.17
N ASN A 101 -5.68 16.48 -11.91
CA ASN A 101 -6.47 16.44 -13.14
C ASN A 101 -7.98 16.39 -12.81
N PRO A 102 -8.80 17.38 -13.21
CA PRO A 102 -10.23 17.41 -12.89
C PRO A 102 -11.08 16.40 -13.67
N TYR A 103 -10.50 15.70 -14.64
CA TYR A 103 -11.17 14.65 -15.40
C TYR A 103 -10.95 13.25 -14.81
N HIS A 104 -10.06 13.13 -13.81
CA HIS A 104 -9.51 11.84 -13.41
C HIS A 104 -10.20 11.30 -12.14
N PRO A 105 -10.62 10.02 -12.12
CA PRO A 105 -11.40 9.44 -11.01
C PRO A 105 -10.63 9.38 -9.68
N ASN A 106 -9.31 9.24 -9.71
CA ASN A 106 -8.51 9.28 -8.48
C ASN A 106 -8.33 10.69 -7.89
N ASN A 107 -8.81 11.73 -8.58
CA ASN A 107 -8.72 13.11 -8.14
C ASN A 107 -10.07 13.69 -7.70
N LEU A 108 -11.20 13.23 -8.28
CA LEU A 108 -12.56 13.73 -8.09
C LEU A 108 -13.61 12.60 -8.14
N GLU A 109 -14.68 12.72 -7.35
CA GLU A 109 -15.82 11.80 -7.42
C GLU A 109 -16.61 12.04 -8.72
N PRO A 110 -17.44 11.08 -9.19
CA PRO A 110 -18.14 11.20 -10.47
C PRO A 110 -18.97 12.47 -10.66
N ASP A 111 -19.56 13.01 -9.59
CA ASP A 111 -20.38 14.22 -9.57
C ASP A 111 -19.58 15.52 -9.54
N GLU A 112 -18.32 15.46 -9.09
CA GLU A 112 -17.39 16.60 -9.05
C GLU A 112 -16.52 16.70 -10.32
N ARG A 113 -16.39 15.60 -11.05
CA ARG A 113 -15.44 15.42 -12.16
C ARG A 113 -15.95 16.09 -13.43
N LEU A 114 -15.04 16.73 -14.17
CA LEU A 114 -15.38 17.21 -15.52
C LEU A 114 -15.65 16.03 -16.45
N SER A 115 -16.66 16.18 -17.31
CA SER A 115 -16.93 15.21 -18.37
C SER A 115 -15.71 15.11 -19.27
N TYR A 116 -15.34 13.90 -19.72
CA TYR A 116 -14.29 13.73 -20.72
C TYR A 116 -14.59 14.42 -22.05
N SER A 117 -15.84 14.79 -22.31
CA SER A 117 -16.23 15.60 -23.47
C SER A 117 -15.98 17.10 -23.30
N THR A 118 -15.69 17.57 -22.09
CA THR A 118 -15.36 18.99 -21.85
C THR A 118 -14.00 19.30 -22.45
N ASP A 119 -13.94 20.26 -23.37
CA ASP A 119 -12.70 20.70 -24.02
C ASP A 119 -11.63 21.07 -22.98
N PRO A 120 -10.45 20.39 -22.98
CA PRO A 120 -9.37 20.66 -22.02
C PRO A 120 -8.76 22.06 -22.16
N THR A 121 -9.06 22.79 -23.23
CA THR A 121 -8.61 24.17 -23.45
C THR A 121 -9.63 25.23 -23.01
N SER A 122 -10.85 24.81 -22.66
CA SER A 122 -11.91 25.71 -22.19
C SER A 122 -11.54 26.44 -20.90
N GLU A 123 -12.14 27.62 -20.69
CA GLU A 123 -11.96 28.39 -19.45
C GLU A 123 -12.37 27.59 -18.21
N THR A 124 -13.45 26.81 -18.30
CA THR A 124 -13.89 25.88 -17.25
C THR A 124 -12.80 24.87 -16.92
N ALA A 125 -12.25 24.18 -17.92
CA ALA A 125 -11.17 23.21 -17.69
C ALA A 125 -9.95 23.87 -17.04
N LYS A 126 -9.56 25.08 -17.47
CA LYS A 126 -8.41 25.82 -16.92
C LYS A 126 -8.54 26.17 -15.44
N LYS A 127 -9.77 26.49 -14.98
CA LYS A 127 -10.06 26.93 -13.61
C LYS A 127 -10.43 25.79 -12.65
N THR A 128 -10.97 24.68 -13.15
CA THR A 128 -11.32 23.53 -12.29
C THR A 128 -10.07 22.72 -11.95
N ASN A 129 -9.73 22.60 -10.67
CA ASN A 129 -8.57 21.82 -10.19
C ASN A 129 -9.02 20.50 -9.56
N GLY A 130 -8.34 19.39 -9.88
CA GLY A 130 -8.51 18.12 -9.18
C GLY A 130 -7.73 18.07 -7.86
N ARG A 131 -8.13 17.20 -6.92
CA ARG A 131 -7.42 17.04 -5.64
C ARG A 131 -6.11 16.25 -5.85
N LEU A 132 -5.01 16.70 -5.27
CA LEU A 132 -3.70 16.04 -5.35
C LEU A 132 -2.94 16.18 -4.03
N CYS A 133 -2.27 15.11 -3.59
CA CYS A 133 -1.52 15.13 -2.34
C CYS A 133 -0.24 16.01 -2.43
N PRO A 134 0.36 16.38 -1.28
CA PRO A 134 1.58 17.21 -1.26
C PRO A 134 2.73 16.64 -2.09
N LYS A 135 2.88 15.31 -2.15
CA LYS A 135 3.92 14.65 -2.96
C LYS A 135 3.72 14.90 -4.46
N GLY A 136 2.48 14.85 -4.93
CA GLY A 136 2.16 15.09 -6.35
C GLY A 136 2.36 16.56 -6.73
N GLN A 137 1.92 17.47 -5.85
CA GLN A 137 2.12 18.91 -6.01
C GLN A 137 3.61 19.30 -6.03
N ALA A 138 4.41 18.68 -5.16
CA ALA A 138 5.86 18.89 -5.09
C ALA A 138 6.64 18.25 -6.25
N GLY A 139 6.00 17.49 -7.15
CA GLY A 139 6.68 16.78 -8.24
C GLY A 139 7.46 17.69 -9.21
N VAL A 140 7.12 18.99 -9.26
CA VAL A 140 7.90 20.00 -9.99
C VAL A 140 9.35 20.04 -9.51
N GLN A 141 9.57 19.92 -8.19
CA GLN A 141 10.90 19.99 -7.59
C GLN A 141 11.82 18.86 -8.06
N THR A 142 11.28 17.67 -8.30
CA THR A 142 12.07 16.51 -8.76
C THR A 142 12.69 16.72 -10.15
N ILE A 143 12.02 17.49 -11.02
CA ILE A 143 12.54 17.77 -12.37
C ILE A 143 13.72 18.73 -12.32
N TYR A 144 13.68 19.69 -11.40
CA TYR A 144 14.65 20.78 -11.25
C TYR A 144 15.65 20.56 -10.10
N ASP A 145 15.63 19.37 -9.49
CA ASP A 145 16.52 19.03 -8.38
C ASP A 145 17.99 19.18 -8.80
N PRO A 146 18.82 19.95 -8.06
CA PRO A 146 20.23 20.13 -8.39
C PRO A 146 21.04 18.82 -8.34
N TYR A 147 20.56 17.80 -7.61
CA TYR A 147 21.15 16.47 -7.51
C TYR A 147 20.63 15.49 -8.56
N ARG A 148 19.72 15.90 -9.46
CA ARG A 148 19.22 15.03 -10.52
C ARG A 148 20.37 14.56 -11.42
N ILE A 149 20.54 13.25 -11.54
CA ILE A 149 21.49 12.61 -12.45
C ILE A 149 20.99 12.79 -13.88
N LYS A 150 21.79 13.46 -14.73
CA LYS A 150 21.42 13.80 -16.11
C LYS A 150 22.13 12.94 -17.16
N ASN A 151 23.33 12.45 -16.82
CA ASN A 151 24.19 11.68 -17.69
C ASN A 151 24.74 10.45 -16.93
N PRO A 152 25.16 9.39 -17.64
CA PRO A 152 25.78 8.22 -17.02
C PRO A 152 27.04 8.60 -16.23
N LEU A 153 27.19 8.00 -15.04
CA LEU A 153 28.31 8.23 -14.14
C LEU A 153 29.07 6.92 -13.91
N LYS A 154 30.38 6.93 -14.20
CA LYS A 154 31.29 5.83 -13.88
C LYS A 154 32.05 6.14 -12.59
N LYS A 155 32.08 5.17 -11.68
CA LYS A 155 32.85 5.27 -10.44
C LYS A 155 34.34 5.30 -10.76
N ILE A 156 35.07 6.27 -10.21
CA ILE A 156 36.54 6.41 -10.35
C ILE A 156 37.20 6.38 -8.97
N GLY A 157 37.25 5.18 -8.39
CA GLY A 157 37.84 4.93 -7.08
C GLY A 157 37.20 3.74 -6.37
N ASP A 158 37.53 3.59 -5.09
CA ASP A 158 36.95 2.55 -4.24
C ASP A 158 35.43 2.72 -4.13
N ARG A 159 34.75 1.61 -3.83
CA ARG A 159 33.31 1.62 -3.54
C ARG A 159 33.06 2.60 -2.39
N ASP A 160 31.98 3.37 -2.49
CA ASP A 160 31.56 4.38 -1.50
C ASP A 160 32.50 5.59 -1.34
N SER A 161 33.51 5.76 -2.21
CA SER A 161 34.38 6.94 -2.22
C SER A 161 33.69 8.23 -2.67
N GLY A 162 32.47 8.15 -3.23
CA GLY A 162 31.74 9.29 -3.79
C GLY A 162 32.38 9.89 -5.05
N LYS A 163 33.40 9.24 -5.63
CA LYS A 163 34.14 9.74 -6.81
C LYS A 163 33.54 9.19 -8.10
N TRP A 164 33.00 10.09 -8.92
CA TRP A 164 32.34 9.76 -10.18
C TRP A 164 32.90 10.59 -11.33
N LYS A 165 32.91 10.00 -12.52
CA LYS A 165 33.24 10.65 -13.78
C LYS A 165 32.07 10.45 -14.74
N GLU A 166 31.64 11.54 -15.37
CA GLU A 166 30.66 11.46 -16.44
C GLU A 166 31.24 10.75 -17.67
N ILE A 167 30.45 9.85 -18.26
CA ILE A 167 30.78 9.12 -19.49
C ILE A 167 29.60 9.19 -20.47
N THR A 168 29.85 8.88 -21.74
CA THR A 168 28.77 8.84 -22.75
C THR A 168 27.85 7.65 -22.54
N TRP A 169 26.65 7.71 -23.12
CA TRP A 169 25.71 6.60 -23.10
C TRP A 169 26.26 5.37 -23.82
N GLU A 170 26.92 5.57 -24.95
CA GLU A 170 27.54 4.49 -25.73
C GLU A 170 28.60 3.77 -24.89
N GLN A 171 29.51 4.51 -24.25
CA GLN A 171 30.51 3.92 -23.37
C GLN A 171 29.87 3.18 -22.19
N ALA A 172 28.83 3.74 -21.57
CA ALA A 172 28.15 3.09 -20.46
C ALA A 172 27.49 1.77 -20.86
N ILE A 173 26.82 1.75 -22.02
CA ILE A 173 26.15 0.56 -22.54
C ILE A 173 27.16 -0.51 -22.92
N ASP A 174 28.23 -0.16 -23.64
CA ASP A 174 29.27 -1.11 -24.05
C ASP A 174 29.97 -1.75 -22.83
N GLU A 175 30.38 -0.93 -21.86
CA GLU A 175 31.04 -1.46 -20.65
C GLU A 175 30.11 -2.34 -19.81
N ILE A 176 28.82 -2.02 -19.71
CA ILE A 176 27.83 -2.88 -19.02
C ILE A 176 27.64 -4.18 -19.80
N ALA A 177 27.51 -4.12 -21.13
CA ALA A 177 27.33 -5.29 -21.98
C ALA A 177 28.52 -6.24 -21.90
N ASP A 178 29.75 -5.72 -21.88
CA ASP A 178 30.97 -6.52 -21.71
C ASP A 178 30.98 -7.27 -20.37
N ILE A 179 30.60 -6.60 -19.27
CA ILE A 179 30.47 -7.25 -17.95
C ILE A 179 29.39 -8.34 -17.98
N LEU A 180 28.24 -8.06 -18.60
CA LEU A 180 27.14 -9.01 -18.68
C LEU A 180 27.49 -10.22 -19.55
N LYS A 181 28.28 -10.03 -20.60
CA LYS A 181 28.73 -11.10 -21.50
C LYS A 181 29.51 -12.18 -20.75
N ASP A 182 30.36 -11.79 -19.80
CA ASP A 182 31.16 -12.73 -19.00
C ASP A 182 30.31 -13.63 -18.10
N ILE A 183 29.07 -13.24 -17.79
CA ILE A 183 28.15 -14.00 -16.95
C ILE A 183 26.90 -14.48 -17.71
N TRP A 184 26.87 -14.33 -19.04
CA TRP A 184 25.77 -14.80 -19.87
C TRP A 184 25.93 -16.28 -20.22
N ASP A 185 25.57 -17.14 -19.25
CA ASP A 185 25.62 -18.59 -19.39
C ASP A 185 24.39 -19.21 -18.70
N ASN A 186 23.54 -19.84 -19.51
CA ASN A 186 22.28 -20.46 -19.08
C ASN A 186 22.38 -22.00 -18.97
N ASP A 187 23.56 -22.56 -19.21
CA ASP A 187 23.76 -24.00 -19.26
C ASP A 187 24.53 -24.50 -18.04
N THR A 188 25.51 -23.72 -17.58
CA THR A 188 26.36 -24.05 -16.44
C THR A 188 25.72 -23.64 -15.12
N ASP A 189 25.78 -24.52 -14.12
CA ASP A 189 25.35 -24.20 -12.75
C ASP A 189 26.34 -23.23 -12.10
N ILE A 190 25.85 -22.33 -11.24
CA ILE A 190 26.71 -21.45 -10.42
C ILE A 190 27.67 -22.29 -9.56
N ASP A 191 27.13 -23.37 -8.98
CA ASP A 191 27.84 -24.35 -8.20
C ASP A 191 27.17 -25.71 -8.40
N SER A 192 27.88 -26.67 -8.99
CA SER A 192 27.35 -28.02 -9.25
C SER A 192 27.02 -28.80 -7.97
N SER A 193 27.53 -28.38 -6.82
CA SER A 193 27.18 -28.97 -5.52
C SER A 193 25.92 -28.37 -4.89
N PHE A 194 25.43 -27.22 -5.41
CA PHE A 194 24.21 -26.55 -4.99
C PHE A 194 23.35 -26.14 -6.22
N PRO A 195 22.71 -27.11 -6.90
CA PRO A 195 21.91 -26.85 -8.11
C PRO A 195 20.78 -25.84 -7.90
N GLU A 196 20.32 -25.64 -6.66
CA GLU A 196 19.28 -24.67 -6.30
C GLU A 196 19.68 -23.21 -6.53
N PHE A 197 20.99 -22.90 -6.60
CA PHE A 197 21.44 -21.57 -7.01
C PHE A 197 21.16 -21.29 -8.49
N GLY A 198 20.91 -22.35 -9.26
CA GLY A 198 20.62 -22.30 -10.69
C GLY A 198 21.84 -21.94 -11.52
N LYS A 199 21.57 -21.34 -12.69
CA LYS A 199 22.55 -21.14 -13.75
C LYS A 199 23.42 -19.91 -13.52
N VAL A 200 24.60 -19.86 -14.14
CA VAL A 200 25.54 -18.72 -14.02
C VAL A 200 24.86 -17.38 -14.33
N ALA A 201 23.93 -17.34 -15.28
CA ALA A 201 23.09 -16.17 -15.58
C ALA A 201 22.32 -15.63 -14.36
N ASN A 202 21.97 -16.47 -13.38
CA ASN A 202 21.28 -16.04 -12.16
C ASN A 202 22.16 -15.18 -11.24
N LYS A 203 23.48 -15.07 -11.48
CA LYS A 203 24.35 -14.09 -10.81
C LYS A 203 23.93 -12.64 -11.10
N LEU A 204 23.20 -12.41 -12.19
CA LEU A 204 22.58 -11.11 -12.46
C LEU A 204 21.25 -10.99 -11.71
N VAL A 205 21.14 -9.97 -10.86
CA VAL A 205 19.88 -9.56 -10.24
C VAL A 205 19.47 -8.22 -10.82
N PHE A 206 18.27 -8.16 -11.42
CA PHE A 206 17.69 -6.89 -11.84
C PHE A 206 16.68 -6.41 -10.78
N SER A 207 17.04 -5.33 -10.08
CA SER A 207 16.15 -4.68 -9.11
C SER A 207 15.73 -3.31 -9.60
N ALA A 208 14.48 -3.21 -10.04
CA ALA A 208 13.94 -2.03 -10.72
C ALA A 208 13.31 -1.01 -9.75
N GLY A 209 13.17 -1.36 -8.46
CA GLY A 209 12.37 -0.58 -7.51
C GLY A 209 10.91 -0.51 -7.96
N ARG A 210 10.50 0.62 -8.52
CA ARG A 210 9.16 0.80 -9.10
C ARG A 210 9.19 0.56 -10.60
N ILE A 211 8.45 -0.44 -11.07
CA ILE A 211 8.33 -0.77 -12.48
C ILE A 211 6.88 -1.07 -12.85
N GLU A 212 6.32 -0.25 -13.74
CA GLU A 212 4.92 -0.33 -14.14
C GLU A 212 4.77 -0.93 -15.54
N HIS A 213 3.52 -1.15 -15.97
CA HIS A 213 3.21 -1.54 -17.34
C HIS A 213 3.86 -0.61 -18.37
N GLY A 214 4.36 -1.19 -19.46
CA GLY A 214 5.24 -0.59 -20.45
C GLY A 214 6.72 -0.77 -20.13
N GLN A 215 7.13 -0.52 -18.88
CA GLN A 215 8.52 -0.68 -18.45
C GLN A 215 8.83 -2.14 -18.09
N LYS A 216 7.92 -2.80 -17.37
CA LYS A 216 8.14 -4.18 -16.90
C LYS A 216 8.26 -5.18 -18.04
N GLU A 217 7.48 -5.02 -19.10
CA GLU A 217 7.54 -5.87 -20.28
C GLU A 217 8.85 -5.63 -21.05
N PHE A 218 9.33 -4.38 -21.08
CA PHE A 218 10.62 -4.05 -21.69
C PHE A 218 11.79 -4.66 -20.92
N THR A 219 11.80 -4.55 -19.59
CA THR A 219 12.86 -5.15 -18.77
C THR A 219 12.80 -6.67 -18.76
N ASP A 220 11.60 -7.27 -18.76
CA ASP A 220 11.45 -8.72 -18.92
C ASP A 220 12.03 -9.21 -20.24
N ARG A 221 11.78 -8.47 -21.33
CA ARG A 221 12.37 -8.79 -22.63
C ARG A 221 13.90 -8.83 -22.56
N ILE A 222 14.53 -7.94 -21.80
CA ILE A 222 15.98 -7.87 -21.66
C ILE A 222 16.50 -8.95 -20.69
N PHE A 223 16.04 -8.93 -19.44
CA PHE A 223 16.65 -9.72 -18.36
C PHE A 223 16.10 -11.14 -18.27
N LYS A 224 14.79 -11.33 -18.48
CA LYS A 224 14.17 -12.67 -18.46
C LYS A 224 14.38 -13.39 -19.79
N ASN A 225 13.91 -12.78 -20.88
CA ASN A 225 13.80 -13.48 -22.16
C ASN A 225 15.12 -13.44 -22.95
N GLY A 226 15.89 -12.35 -22.84
CA GLY A 226 17.17 -12.20 -23.52
C GLY A 226 18.32 -12.81 -22.73
N PHE A 227 18.53 -12.33 -21.49
CA PHE A 227 19.64 -12.75 -20.66
C PHE A 227 19.42 -14.13 -20.00
N GLY A 228 18.19 -14.43 -19.57
CA GLY A 228 17.81 -15.73 -19.00
C GLY A 228 17.86 -15.82 -17.47
N THR A 229 18.13 -14.72 -16.76
CA THR A 229 18.15 -14.75 -15.29
C THR A 229 16.75 -14.95 -14.72
N ILE A 230 16.62 -15.85 -13.73
CA ILE A 230 15.37 -16.00 -12.97
C ILE A 230 15.19 -14.85 -11.96
N ASN A 231 16.26 -14.11 -11.65
CA ASN A 231 16.28 -12.96 -10.75
C ASN A 231 15.96 -11.64 -11.48
N TYR A 232 15.05 -11.70 -12.46
CA TYR A 232 14.72 -10.60 -13.37
C TYR A 232 13.74 -9.58 -12.80
N ARG A 233 13.04 -9.91 -11.70
CA ARG A 233 12.05 -9.04 -11.04
C ARG A 233 12.17 -9.07 -9.53
N ASN A 234 13.16 -8.34 -9.03
CA ASN A 234 13.17 -7.91 -7.64
C ASN A 234 12.66 -6.47 -7.57
N ASP A 235 11.34 -6.32 -7.56
CA ASP A 235 10.67 -5.02 -7.47
C ASP A 235 10.15 -4.74 -6.06
N HIS A 236 9.63 -3.55 -5.83
CA HIS A 236 9.17 -3.14 -4.51
C HIS A 236 8.07 -4.06 -3.93
N THR A 237 7.24 -4.70 -4.76
CA THR A 237 6.14 -5.56 -4.29
C THR A 237 6.64 -6.82 -3.60
N SER A 238 7.82 -7.32 -4.02
CA SER A 238 8.52 -8.44 -3.40
C SER A 238 8.84 -8.21 -1.92
N ILE A 239 8.91 -6.95 -1.48
CA ILE A 239 9.19 -6.58 -0.10
C ILE A 239 7.92 -6.14 0.63
N CYS A 240 7.10 -5.29 0.01
CA CYS A 240 6.05 -4.61 0.75
C CYS A 240 4.70 -5.34 0.79
N GLU A 241 4.37 -6.16 -0.22
CA GLU A 241 2.99 -6.65 -0.40
C GLU A 241 2.87 -8.16 -0.67
N VAL A 242 3.97 -8.87 -0.93
CA VAL A 242 3.92 -10.31 -1.27
C VAL A 242 3.08 -11.13 -0.28
N SER A 243 3.28 -10.94 1.03
CA SER A 243 2.52 -11.67 2.05
C SER A 243 1.03 -11.34 2.07
N HIS A 244 0.66 -10.10 1.73
CA HIS A 244 -0.73 -9.70 1.59
C HIS A 244 -1.37 -10.38 0.36
N HIS A 245 -0.70 -10.37 -0.79
CA HIS A 245 -1.18 -11.02 -2.01
C HIS A 245 -1.29 -12.53 -1.86
N THR A 246 -0.26 -13.18 -1.29
CA THR A 246 -0.26 -14.64 -1.06
C THR A 246 -1.42 -15.05 -0.17
N ALA A 247 -1.71 -14.30 0.90
CA ALA A 247 -2.87 -14.60 1.74
C ALA A 247 -4.19 -14.42 0.98
N GLY A 248 -4.29 -13.38 0.15
CA GLY A 248 -5.49 -13.17 -0.66
C GLY A 248 -5.73 -14.27 -1.68
N ASP A 249 -4.66 -14.69 -2.37
CA ASP A 249 -4.69 -15.84 -3.28
C ASP A 249 -5.16 -17.10 -2.55
N ILE A 250 -4.57 -17.43 -1.40
CA ILE A 250 -4.97 -18.63 -0.65
C ILE A 250 -6.46 -18.56 -0.25
N VAL A 251 -6.91 -17.43 0.31
CA VAL A 251 -8.30 -17.25 0.78
C VAL A 251 -9.31 -17.26 -0.38
N SER A 252 -8.93 -16.84 -1.58
CA SER A 252 -9.82 -16.82 -2.75
C SER A 252 -9.79 -18.11 -3.58
N GLY A 253 -8.94 -19.08 -3.25
CA GLY A 253 -8.65 -20.21 -4.12
C GLY A 253 -7.94 -19.79 -5.42
N PHE A 254 -6.98 -18.86 -5.32
CA PHE A 254 -6.13 -18.32 -6.38
C PHE A 254 -6.90 -17.59 -7.50
N LYS A 255 -8.01 -16.91 -7.15
CA LYS A 255 -8.85 -16.16 -8.10
C LYS A 255 -8.73 -14.64 -7.96
N LYS A 256 -8.43 -14.16 -6.75
CA LYS A 256 -8.25 -12.75 -6.39
C LYS A 256 -7.12 -12.67 -5.37
N ASP A 257 -6.19 -11.75 -5.54
CA ASP A 257 -5.04 -11.57 -4.66
C ASP A 257 -5.24 -10.42 -3.64
N HIS A 258 -6.29 -9.61 -3.82
CA HIS A 258 -6.60 -8.50 -2.92
C HIS A 258 -8.09 -8.13 -2.87
N TRP A 259 -8.51 -7.50 -1.77
CA TRP A 259 -9.82 -6.86 -1.61
C TRP A 259 -9.68 -5.43 -1.11
N LYS A 260 -10.71 -4.62 -1.34
CA LYS A 260 -10.84 -3.28 -0.76
C LYS A 260 -12.26 -3.04 -0.29
N PRO A 261 -12.45 -2.35 0.85
CA PRO A 261 -13.77 -2.04 1.37
C PRO A 261 -14.54 -1.14 0.42
N ASP A 262 -15.85 -1.35 0.32
CA ASP A 262 -16.78 -0.38 -0.24
C ASP A 262 -17.04 0.77 0.75
N VAL A 263 -16.00 1.57 1.00
CA VAL A 263 -15.91 2.57 2.08
C VAL A 263 -17.14 3.49 2.18
N LEU A 264 -17.75 3.85 1.05
CA LEU A 264 -18.87 4.80 1.04
C LEU A 264 -20.21 4.17 1.47
N ASN A 265 -20.31 2.83 1.46
CA ASN A 265 -21.51 2.10 1.86
C ASN A 265 -21.32 1.29 3.15
N CYS A 266 -20.09 1.26 3.70
CA CYS A 266 -19.80 0.71 5.01
C CYS A 266 -20.50 1.53 6.11
N GLU A 267 -20.74 0.90 7.25
CA GLU A 267 -21.12 1.57 8.51
C GLU A 267 -19.94 1.60 9.49
N TYR A 268 -19.08 0.57 9.44
CA TYR A 268 -17.94 0.43 10.33
C TYR A 268 -16.71 -0.17 9.63
N ILE A 269 -15.52 0.38 9.86
CA ILE A 269 -14.28 -0.14 9.26
C ILE A 269 -13.16 -0.24 10.31
N ILE A 270 -12.51 -1.40 10.39
CA ILE A 270 -11.27 -1.58 11.14
C ILE A 270 -10.11 -1.48 10.13
N TRP A 271 -9.31 -0.43 10.23
CA TRP A 271 -8.07 -0.29 9.45
C TRP A 271 -6.92 -0.94 10.21
N TRP A 272 -6.34 -2.00 9.65
CA TRP A 272 -5.36 -2.83 10.36
C TRP A 272 -4.00 -2.80 9.70
N GLY A 273 -2.99 -2.21 10.35
CA GLY A 273 -1.69 -1.98 9.72
C GLY A 273 -1.81 -1.16 8.42
N SER A 274 -2.88 -0.35 8.31
CA SER A 274 -3.26 0.45 7.15
C SER A 274 -3.58 1.86 7.61
N ASN A 275 -3.06 2.87 6.90
CA ASN A 275 -3.21 4.28 7.26
C ASN A 275 -3.86 5.07 6.12
N PRO A 276 -5.21 5.03 6.01
CA PRO A 276 -5.94 5.62 4.89
C PRO A 276 -5.81 7.14 4.76
N LEU A 277 -5.38 7.85 5.81
CA LEU A 277 -5.24 9.32 5.78
C LEU A 277 -3.82 9.80 5.50
N GLU A 278 -2.83 8.91 5.37
CA GLU A 278 -1.44 9.29 5.09
C GLU A 278 -0.78 8.50 3.96
N ALA A 279 -0.90 7.16 3.98
CA ALA A 279 0.02 6.29 3.26
C ALA A 279 -0.60 5.01 2.68
N SER A 280 -1.90 4.75 2.87
CA SER A 280 -2.56 3.57 2.30
C SER A 280 -2.78 3.71 0.79
N PHE A 281 -3.25 2.62 0.17
CA PHE A 281 -3.38 2.50 -1.27
C PHE A 281 -4.84 2.26 -1.68
N PRO A 282 -5.40 3.05 -2.63
CA PRO A 282 -4.86 4.27 -3.22
C PRO A 282 -5.05 5.52 -2.33
N MET A 283 -3.96 6.21 -1.94
CA MET A 283 -3.94 7.25 -0.89
C MET A 283 -4.99 8.35 -1.06
N ASN A 284 -4.93 9.11 -2.17
CA ASN A 284 -5.79 10.28 -2.37
C ASN A 284 -7.29 9.96 -2.48
N PRO A 285 -7.72 9.00 -3.33
CA PRO A 285 -9.13 8.62 -3.38
C PRO A 285 -9.57 7.94 -2.08
N LEU A 286 -8.74 7.13 -1.44
CA LEU A 286 -9.12 6.46 -0.19
C LEU A 286 -9.30 7.46 0.96
N SER A 287 -8.37 8.41 1.13
CA SER A 287 -8.48 9.43 2.19
C SER A 287 -9.73 10.29 2.03
N ARG A 288 -10.11 10.61 0.79
CA ARG A 288 -11.37 11.32 0.48
C ARG A 288 -12.59 10.49 0.86
N LYS A 289 -12.63 9.21 0.45
CA LYS A 289 -13.74 8.30 0.74
C LYS A 289 -13.91 8.07 2.24
N VAL A 290 -12.81 7.87 2.97
CA VAL A 290 -12.84 7.75 4.43
C VAL A 290 -13.32 9.04 5.09
N SER A 291 -12.91 10.21 4.59
CA SER A 291 -13.42 11.48 5.10
C SER A 291 -14.93 11.64 4.87
N ALA A 292 -15.44 11.23 3.71
CA ALA A 292 -16.87 11.25 3.40
C ALA A 292 -17.66 10.24 4.25
N PHE A 293 -17.14 9.03 4.40
CA PHE A 293 -17.67 7.98 5.28
C PHE A 293 -17.85 8.49 6.72
N LEU A 294 -16.79 9.07 7.31
CA LEU A 294 -16.85 9.63 8.67
C LEU A 294 -17.83 10.81 8.77
N LYS A 295 -17.90 11.67 7.75
CA LYS A 295 -18.86 12.78 7.70
C LYS A 295 -20.32 12.28 7.68
N ASN A 296 -20.55 11.12 7.07
CA ASN A 296 -21.89 10.52 6.96
C ASN A 296 -22.25 9.64 8.17
N GLY A 297 -21.49 9.72 9.27
CA GLY A 297 -21.77 8.98 10.51
C GLY A 297 -21.14 7.59 10.58
N GLY A 298 -20.37 7.20 9.56
CA GLY A 298 -19.55 6.00 9.61
C GLY A 298 -18.50 6.09 10.72
N LYS A 299 -18.14 4.94 11.29
CA LYS A 299 -17.17 4.85 12.39
C LYS A 299 -15.99 3.97 12.00
N MET A 300 -14.79 4.29 12.48
CA MET A 300 -13.61 3.46 12.19
C MET A 300 -12.76 3.24 13.41
N ASP A 301 -12.16 2.06 13.48
CA ASP A 301 -11.07 1.72 14.38
C ASP A 301 -9.76 1.63 13.61
N VAL A 302 -8.64 1.83 14.31
CA VAL A 302 -7.30 1.70 13.73
C VAL A 302 -6.45 0.81 14.63
N VAL A 303 -5.99 -0.30 14.06
CA VAL A 303 -5.02 -1.20 14.68
C VAL A 303 -3.63 -0.85 14.14
N ASP A 304 -2.82 -0.20 14.97
CA ASP A 304 -1.49 0.30 14.62
C ASP A 304 -0.67 0.45 15.92
N PRO A 305 0.56 -0.06 16.03
CA PRO A 305 1.39 0.17 17.22
C PRO A 305 1.71 1.65 17.47
N ARG A 306 1.53 2.52 16.46
CA ARG A 306 1.78 3.96 16.54
C ARG A 306 0.47 4.74 16.41
N LEU A 307 0.32 5.81 17.20
CA LEU A 307 -0.78 6.76 17.03
C LEU A 307 -0.57 7.58 15.74
N SER A 308 -1.12 7.08 14.63
CA SER A 308 -1.11 7.73 13.31
C SER A 308 -2.19 8.82 13.18
N ASN A 309 -2.19 9.59 12.08
CA ASN A 309 -3.25 10.55 11.79
C ASN A 309 -4.60 9.84 11.61
N SER A 310 -4.61 8.65 11.01
CA SER A 310 -5.79 7.79 10.96
C SER A 310 -6.26 7.40 12.36
N ALA A 311 -5.36 6.97 13.25
CA ALA A 311 -5.73 6.61 14.62
C ALA A 311 -6.24 7.81 15.43
N ALA A 312 -5.58 8.96 15.32
CA ALA A 312 -6.05 10.20 15.93
C ALA A 312 -7.44 10.61 15.41
N LYS A 313 -7.69 10.42 14.11
CA LYS A 313 -8.99 10.68 13.50
C LYS A 313 -10.06 9.70 13.99
N ALA A 314 -9.74 8.41 14.12
CA ALA A 314 -10.63 7.40 14.67
C ALA A 314 -11.12 7.81 16.07
N ILE A 315 -10.20 8.16 16.98
CA ILE A 315 -10.53 8.67 18.32
C ILE A 315 -11.42 9.91 18.24
N GLN A 316 -11.08 10.88 17.38
CA GLN A 316 -11.87 12.10 17.21
C GLN A 316 -13.31 11.83 16.77
N THR A 317 -13.54 10.76 16.01
CA THR A 317 -14.87 10.38 15.48
C THR A 317 -15.51 9.23 16.27
N GLY A 318 -15.06 8.98 17.51
CA GLY A 318 -15.68 8.04 18.44
C GLY A 318 -15.29 6.57 18.26
N GLY A 319 -14.31 6.27 17.41
CA GLY A 319 -13.65 4.97 17.28
C GLY A 319 -12.41 4.84 18.15
N ARG A 320 -11.64 3.78 17.91
CA ARG A 320 -10.54 3.38 18.78
C ARG A 320 -9.20 3.36 18.04
N TRP A 321 -8.16 3.62 18.82
CA TRP A 321 -6.80 3.26 18.48
C TRP A 321 -6.41 2.05 19.31
N VAL A 322 -6.00 0.98 18.64
CA VAL A 322 -5.60 -0.28 19.26
C VAL A 322 -4.16 -0.56 18.87
N ALA A 323 -3.28 -0.68 19.87
CA ALA A 323 -1.84 -0.78 19.67
C ALA A 323 -1.33 -2.16 20.10
N PRO A 324 -1.40 -3.19 19.23
CA PRO A 324 -0.83 -4.49 19.53
C PRO A 324 0.70 -4.44 19.53
N LYS A 325 1.33 -5.41 20.20
CA LYS A 325 2.77 -5.67 20.08
C LYS A 325 3.07 -6.02 18.60
N PRO A 326 4.10 -5.44 17.96
CA PRO A 326 4.42 -5.74 16.57
C PRO A 326 4.60 -7.25 16.31
N GLY A 327 3.99 -7.77 15.24
CA GLY A 327 4.07 -9.19 14.86
C GLY A 327 3.06 -10.11 15.56
N THR A 328 2.15 -9.56 16.36
CA THR A 328 1.14 -10.31 17.13
C THR A 328 -0.28 -10.17 16.58
N ASP A 329 -0.42 -9.63 15.37
CA ASP A 329 -1.70 -9.35 14.70
C ASP A 329 -2.61 -10.59 14.61
N ALA A 330 -2.03 -11.77 14.31
CA ALA A 330 -2.78 -13.02 14.28
C ALA A 330 -3.43 -13.35 15.64
N ALA A 331 -2.76 -13.07 16.76
CA ALA A 331 -3.32 -13.31 18.08
C ALA A 331 -4.49 -12.37 18.39
N LEU A 332 -4.39 -11.10 18.00
CA LEU A 332 -5.50 -10.15 18.14
C LEU A 332 -6.69 -10.57 17.24
N ALA A 333 -6.44 -10.97 15.99
CA ALA A 333 -7.49 -11.43 15.08
C ALA A 333 -8.19 -12.69 15.60
N LEU A 334 -7.42 -13.68 16.08
CA LEU A 334 -7.98 -14.89 16.69
C LEU A 334 -8.70 -14.62 18.01
N GLY A 335 -8.28 -13.62 18.79
CA GLY A 335 -9.00 -13.16 19.98
C GLY A 335 -10.38 -12.55 19.64
N ILE A 336 -10.46 -11.76 18.57
CA ILE A 336 -11.73 -11.25 18.04
C ILE A 336 -12.59 -12.42 17.53
N ALA A 337 -12.02 -13.33 16.73
CA ALA A 337 -12.72 -14.51 16.22
C ALA A 337 -13.25 -15.40 17.36
N ARG A 338 -12.47 -15.59 18.43
CA ARG A 338 -12.86 -16.33 19.63
C ARG A 338 -14.13 -15.77 20.23
N TRP A 339 -14.19 -14.45 20.41
CA TRP A 339 -15.39 -13.79 20.91
C TRP A 339 -16.58 -13.97 19.96
N ILE A 340 -16.38 -13.83 18.65
CA ILE A 340 -17.45 -14.00 17.63
C ILE A 340 -18.03 -15.42 17.70
N ILE A 341 -17.18 -16.44 17.84
CA ILE A 341 -17.57 -17.85 17.95
C ILE A 341 -18.31 -18.12 19.26
N ASP A 342 -17.73 -17.73 20.40
CA ASP A 342 -18.32 -17.97 21.73
C ASP A 342 -19.71 -17.34 21.86
N ASN A 343 -19.92 -16.18 21.22
CA ASN A 343 -21.19 -15.44 21.23
C ASN A 343 -22.12 -15.77 20.05
N LYS A 344 -21.74 -16.70 19.16
CA LYS A 344 -22.49 -17.08 17.95
C LYS A 344 -22.88 -15.88 17.09
N LYS A 345 -21.94 -14.94 16.93
CA LYS A 345 -22.11 -13.69 16.16
C LYS A 345 -21.61 -13.79 14.71
N TYR A 346 -21.19 -14.97 14.28
CA TYR A 346 -20.88 -15.26 12.88
C TYR A 346 -22.17 -15.43 12.06
N ASP A 347 -22.10 -15.20 10.75
CA ASP A 347 -23.20 -15.41 9.82
C ASP A 347 -23.33 -16.90 9.47
N GLU A 348 -24.03 -17.65 10.32
CA GLU A 348 -24.21 -19.10 10.14
C GLU A 348 -24.83 -19.45 8.79
N GLY A 349 -25.82 -18.68 8.34
CA GLY A 349 -26.50 -18.95 7.08
C GLY A 349 -25.62 -18.74 5.86
N PHE A 350 -24.66 -17.80 5.92
CA PHE A 350 -23.61 -17.64 4.90
C PHE A 350 -22.60 -18.79 4.95
N LEU A 351 -22.09 -19.14 6.14
CA LEU A 351 -21.09 -20.19 6.31
C LEU A 351 -21.61 -21.58 5.92
N LYS A 352 -22.92 -21.81 6.00
CA LYS A 352 -23.56 -23.06 5.56
C LYS A 352 -23.66 -23.20 4.04
N LEU A 353 -23.45 -22.15 3.26
CA LEU A 353 -23.57 -22.23 1.80
C LEU A 353 -22.42 -23.01 1.18
N THR A 354 -22.74 -23.79 0.16
CA THR A 354 -21.78 -24.59 -0.63
C THR A 354 -21.52 -23.97 -2.00
N GLN A 355 -22.34 -23.01 -2.43
CA GLN A 355 -22.29 -22.39 -3.75
C GLN A 355 -22.61 -20.89 -3.68
N PRO A 356 -22.09 -20.07 -4.61
CA PRO A 356 -22.49 -18.68 -4.75
C PRO A 356 -23.92 -18.58 -5.31
N GLY A 357 -24.61 -17.48 -5.02
CA GLY A 357 -25.96 -17.20 -5.53
C GLY A 357 -27.07 -17.95 -4.78
N LYS A 358 -26.76 -18.56 -3.63
CA LYS A 358 -27.72 -19.30 -2.80
C LYS A 358 -28.29 -18.42 -1.69
N THR A 359 -29.41 -18.85 -1.14
CA THR A 359 -30.13 -18.11 -0.09
C THR A 359 -29.53 -18.41 1.26
N ASN A 360 -29.04 -17.39 1.95
CA ASN A 360 -28.67 -17.44 3.35
C ASN A 360 -29.90 -17.88 4.17
N THR A 361 -29.80 -19.04 4.81
CA THR A 361 -30.93 -19.68 5.52
C THR A 361 -31.39 -18.91 6.75
N VAL A 362 -30.57 -18.01 7.28
CA VAL A 362 -30.87 -17.18 8.45
C VAL A 362 -31.46 -15.83 8.04
N THR A 363 -30.84 -15.15 7.07
CA THR A 363 -31.25 -13.78 6.69
C THR A 363 -32.26 -13.74 5.54
N GLY A 364 -32.43 -14.84 4.80
CA GLY A 364 -33.27 -14.93 3.60
C GLY A 364 -32.72 -14.18 2.38
N LYS A 365 -31.50 -13.62 2.47
CA LYS A 365 -30.87 -12.88 1.38
C LYS A 365 -30.06 -13.81 0.47
N THR A 366 -29.99 -13.48 -0.80
CA THR A 366 -29.07 -14.16 -1.73
C THR A 366 -27.64 -13.70 -1.47
N GLU A 367 -26.74 -14.65 -1.25
CA GLU A 367 -25.30 -14.41 -1.08
C GLU A 367 -24.59 -14.49 -2.43
N TYR A 368 -23.66 -13.58 -2.71
CA TYR A 368 -22.92 -13.56 -3.98
C TYR A 368 -21.69 -14.46 -3.98
N THR A 369 -21.28 -14.91 -2.80
CA THR A 369 -20.11 -15.76 -2.58
C THR A 369 -20.42 -16.81 -1.52
N TYR A 370 -19.45 -17.67 -1.24
CA TYR A 370 -19.52 -18.73 -0.24
C TYR A 370 -18.11 -18.94 0.37
N SER A 371 -18.02 -19.82 1.36
CA SER A 371 -16.76 -20.19 2.00
C SER A 371 -16.56 -21.71 1.98
N ASP A 372 -15.35 -22.17 2.27
CA ASP A 372 -15.02 -23.58 2.46
C ASP A 372 -15.46 -24.14 3.83
N ALA A 373 -16.18 -23.37 4.65
CA ALA A 373 -16.59 -23.72 6.01
C ALA A 373 -17.27 -25.09 6.14
N THR A 374 -18.00 -25.53 5.11
CA THR A 374 -18.73 -26.82 5.07
C THR A 374 -17.90 -28.00 4.57
N TYR A 375 -16.74 -27.75 3.96
CA TYR A 375 -15.93 -28.81 3.36
C TYR A 375 -15.39 -29.74 4.44
N LEU A 376 -15.53 -31.05 4.22
CA LEU A 376 -14.99 -32.07 5.09
C LEU A 376 -13.48 -32.20 4.90
N VAL A 377 -12.77 -32.34 6.00
CA VAL A 377 -11.32 -32.56 6.07
C VAL A 377 -11.10 -33.93 6.70
N ASP A 378 -10.32 -34.78 6.04
CA ASP A 378 -9.87 -36.05 6.62
C ASP A 378 -8.86 -35.73 7.73
N THR A 379 -9.26 -35.97 8.98
CA THR A 379 -8.48 -35.59 10.17
C THR A 379 -7.14 -36.33 10.27
N SER A 380 -6.96 -37.44 9.54
CA SER A 380 -5.70 -38.19 9.52
C SER A 380 -4.66 -37.58 8.59
N THR A 381 -5.09 -36.88 7.53
CA THR A 381 -4.20 -36.30 6.51
C THR A 381 -4.14 -34.77 6.55
N GLY A 382 -5.19 -34.13 7.08
CA GLY A 382 -5.38 -32.68 7.03
C GLY A 382 -5.80 -32.15 5.65
N ALA A 383 -6.11 -33.03 4.69
CA ALA A 383 -6.57 -32.65 3.35
C ALA A 383 -8.10 -32.61 3.28
N PHE A 384 -8.65 -31.76 2.41
CA PHE A 384 -10.06 -31.83 2.06
C PHE A 384 -10.40 -33.22 1.51
N LEU A 385 -11.55 -33.75 1.93
CA LEU A 385 -12.07 -35.02 1.47
C LEU A 385 -12.61 -34.85 0.05
N THR A 386 -12.03 -35.57 -0.91
CA THR A 386 -12.48 -35.60 -2.31
C THR A 386 -13.57 -36.64 -2.52
N ALA A 387 -14.36 -36.48 -3.59
CA ALA A 387 -15.45 -37.40 -3.94
C ALA A 387 -14.96 -38.84 -4.19
N GLU A 388 -13.80 -39.00 -4.82
CA GLU A 388 -13.15 -40.31 -4.98
C GLU A 388 -12.77 -40.91 -3.62
N ALA A 389 -12.11 -40.15 -2.75
CA ALA A 389 -11.69 -40.62 -1.43
C ALA A 389 -12.90 -40.97 -0.53
N ALA A 390 -14.02 -40.28 -0.72
CA ALA A 390 -15.30 -40.56 -0.08
C ALA A 390 -16.07 -41.74 -0.70
N GLY A 391 -15.58 -42.34 -1.80
CA GLY A 391 -16.26 -43.44 -2.49
C GLY A 391 -17.58 -43.04 -3.16
N LEU A 392 -17.77 -41.75 -3.44
CA LEU A 392 -18.98 -41.24 -4.11
C LEU A 392 -18.90 -41.40 -5.63
N VAL A 393 -17.69 -41.44 -6.18
CA VAL A 393 -17.41 -41.64 -7.61
C VAL A 393 -16.23 -42.58 -7.80
N SER A 394 -16.08 -43.10 -9.03
CA SER A 394 -14.97 -43.99 -9.38
C SER A 394 -13.70 -43.21 -9.72
N SER A 395 -12.55 -43.87 -9.66
CA SER A 395 -11.28 -43.28 -10.09
C SER A 395 -11.32 -42.86 -11.56
N GLY A 396 -10.87 -41.64 -11.86
CA GLY A 396 -10.92 -41.06 -13.20
C GLY A 396 -12.27 -40.42 -13.59
N ASP A 397 -13.25 -40.38 -12.68
CA ASP A 397 -14.47 -39.60 -12.86
C ASP A 397 -14.15 -38.09 -12.91
N PRO A 398 -14.82 -37.28 -13.78
CA PRO A 398 -14.62 -35.83 -13.83
C PRO A 398 -14.83 -35.12 -12.48
N ASP A 399 -15.62 -35.70 -11.59
CA ASP A 399 -15.94 -35.14 -10.29
C ASP A 399 -15.06 -35.71 -9.15
N ALA A 400 -14.07 -36.56 -9.46
CA ALA A 400 -13.20 -37.23 -8.48
C ALA A 400 -12.54 -36.27 -7.47
N ASP A 401 -12.10 -35.09 -7.94
CA ASP A 401 -11.42 -34.07 -7.14
C ASP A 401 -12.37 -33.09 -6.44
N LYS A 402 -13.69 -33.20 -6.62
CA LYS A 402 -14.63 -32.30 -5.97
C LYS A 402 -14.66 -32.55 -4.45
N ASN A 403 -14.78 -31.47 -3.69
CA ASN A 403 -14.87 -31.54 -2.23
C ASN A 403 -16.21 -32.12 -1.77
N VAL A 404 -16.19 -32.74 -0.60
CA VAL A 404 -17.35 -33.37 0.03
C VAL A 404 -17.80 -32.55 1.23
N VAL A 405 -19.12 -32.46 1.45
CA VAL A 405 -19.76 -31.79 2.57
C VAL A 405 -20.69 -32.74 3.31
N TRP A 406 -21.10 -32.39 4.53
CA TRP A 406 -22.07 -33.17 5.30
C TRP A 406 -23.48 -32.58 5.20
N ASP A 407 -24.43 -33.31 4.61
CA ASP A 407 -25.81 -32.83 4.40
C ASP A 407 -26.72 -32.95 5.64
N GLY A 408 -26.18 -33.46 6.75
CA GLY A 408 -26.90 -33.78 7.99
C GLY A 408 -27.15 -35.28 8.19
N ALA A 409 -26.99 -36.09 7.15
CA ALA A 409 -27.15 -37.54 7.20
C ALA A 409 -25.93 -38.30 6.63
N GLN A 410 -25.30 -37.78 5.58
CA GLN A 410 -24.21 -38.42 4.86
C GLN A 410 -23.27 -37.41 4.18
N GLY A 411 -22.13 -37.91 3.70
CA GLY A 411 -21.24 -37.16 2.83
C GLY A 411 -21.80 -37.06 1.42
N VAL A 412 -21.85 -35.86 0.86
CA VAL A 412 -22.29 -35.59 -0.52
C VAL A 412 -21.31 -34.65 -1.22
N ILE A 413 -21.30 -34.66 -2.55
CA ILE A 413 -20.48 -33.72 -3.34
C ILE A 413 -21.05 -32.30 -3.11
N TYR A 414 -20.17 -31.34 -2.81
CA TYR A 414 -20.55 -30.00 -2.33
C TYR A 414 -21.56 -29.28 -3.23
N ASP A 415 -21.49 -29.49 -4.54
CA ASP A 415 -22.29 -28.79 -5.55
C ASP A 415 -23.65 -29.46 -5.86
N THR A 416 -24.00 -30.53 -5.15
CA THR A 416 -25.30 -31.21 -5.25
C THR A 416 -26.33 -30.72 -4.23
N VAL A 417 -25.90 -29.91 -3.27
CA VAL A 417 -26.74 -29.30 -2.24
C VAL A 417 -26.47 -27.80 -2.20
N ASP A 418 -27.44 -27.01 -1.73
CA ASP A 418 -27.31 -25.55 -1.61
C ASP A 418 -26.68 -25.14 -0.27
N SER A 419 -26.81 -25.99 0.75
CA SER A 419 -26.27 -25.78 2.09
C SER A 419 -25.91 -27.09 2.78
N ALA A 420 -24.95 -27.05 3.70
CA ALA A 420 -24.48 -28.19 4.48
C ALA A 420 -24.17 -27.78 5.93
N GLU A 421 -23.99 -28.75 6.83
CA GLU A 421 -23.66 -28.48 8.23
C GLU A 421 -22.22 -27.96 8.38
N ILE A 422 -22.04 -27.00 9.28
CA ILE A 422 -20.71 -26.43 9.62
C ILE A 422 -20.14 -26.97 10.93
N LEU A 423 -20.96 -27.59 11.79
CA LEU A 423 -20.56 -28.17 13.08
C LEU A 423 -21.24 -29.52 13.33
N PRO A 424 -21.11 -30.52 12.44
CA PRO A 424 -21.73 -31.83 12.63
C PRO A 424 -21.05 -32.68 13.70
N GLY A 425 -19.90 -32.26 14.24
CA GLY A 425 -19.02 -33.12 15.02
C GLY A 425 -18.11 -33.95 14.11
N ALA A 426 -17.37 -34.89 14.71
CA ALA A 426 -16.65 -35.90 13.95
C ALA A 426 -17.63 -36.84 13.24
N VAL A 427 -17.57 -36.90 11.91
CA VAL A 427 -18.38 -37.77 11.06
C VAL A 427 -17.49 -38.84 10.41
N THR A 428 -18.10 -39.96 9.99
CA THR A 428 -17.37 -41.02 9.26
C THR A 428 -17.89 -41.13 7.84
N VAL A 429 -17.02 -40.96 6.85
CA VAL A 429 -17.33 -41.11 5.42
C VAL A 429 -16.35 -42.13 4.84
N ASN A 430 -16.88 -43.23 4.29
CA ASN A 430 -16.06 -44.31 3.70
C ASN A 430 -14.91 -44.79 4.62
N GLY A 431 -15.21 -44.94 5.92
CA GLY A 431 -14.23 -45.37 6.93
C GLY A 431 -13.23 -44.29 7.38
N LYS A 432 -13.33 -43.06 6.87
CA LYS A 432 -12.47 -41.93 7.24
C LYS A 432 -13.16 -41.03 8.26
N THR A 433 -12.46 -40.67 9.33
CA THR A 433 -12.96 -39.70 10.32
C THR A 433 -12.71 -38.28 9.82
N CYS A 434 -13.79 -37.53 9.62
CA CYS A 434 -13.75 -36.19 9.06
C CYS A 434 -14.40 -35.17 10.00
N LYS A 435 -13.97 -33.92 9.89
CA LYS A 435 -14.63 -32.74 10.47
C LYS A 435 -14.76 -31.67 9.39
N THR A 436 -15.65 -30.72 9.56
CA THR A 436 -15.73 -29.57 8.65
C THR A 436 -14.54 -28.63 8.85
N ALA A 437 -14.20 -27.86 7.82
CA ALA A 437 -13.17 -26.82 7.91
C ALA A 437 -13.48 -25.80 9.01
N PHE A 438 -14.76 -25.42 9.17
CA PHE A 438 -15.18 -24.49 10.22
C PHE A 438 -15.04 -25.08 11.63
N GLU A 439 -15.33 -26.37 11.81
CA GLU A 439 -15.15 -27.02 13.11
C GLU A 439 -13.67 -27.08 13.51
N ILE A 440 -12.78 -27.38 12.55
CA ILE A 440 -11.33 -27.33 12.77
C ILE A 440 -10.88 -25.90 13.09
N TYR A 441 -11.33 -24.89 12.33
CA TYR A 441 -11.04 -23.48 12.60
C TYR A 441 -11.49 -23.08 14.01
N LYS A 442 -12.72 -23.45 14.39
CA LYS A 442 -13.27 -23.21 15.73
C LYS A 442 -12.41 -23.85 16.82
N GLU A 443 -12.02 -25.11 16.65
CA GLU A 443 -11.15 -25.81 17.61
C GLU A 443 -9.79 -25.13 17.76
N GLU A 444 -9.17 -24.67 16.66
CA GLU A 444 -7.91 -23.91 16.68
C GLU A 444 -8.05 -22.58 17.40
N VAL A 445 -9.11 -21.81 17.11
CA VAL A 445 -9.42 -20.55 17.80
C VAL A 445 -9.64 -20.80 19.29
N GLU A 446 -10.32 -21.89 19.65
CA GLU A 446 -10.70 -22.22 21.02
C GLU A 446 -9.54 -22.76 21.89
N LYS A 447 -8.38 -23.08 21.30
CA LYS A 447 -7.16 -23.47 22.04
C LYS A 447 -6.67 -22.43 23.03
N LYS A 448 -7.09 -21.18 22.89
CA LYS A 448 -6.78 -20.08 23.80
C LYS A 448 -8.04 -19.29 24.13
N THR A 449 -8.10 -18.85 25.38
CA THR A 449 -9.07 -17.88 25.87
C THR A 449 -8.78 -16.49 25.31
N ILE A 450 -9.76 -15.60 25.34
CA ILE A 450 -9.58 -14.20 24.93
C ILE A 450 -8.48 -13.53 25.79
N ALA A 451 -8.40 -13.85 27.09
CA ALA A 451 -7.36 -13.36 28.00
C ALA A 451 -5.94 -13.79 27.57
N GLU A 452 -5.77 -15.02 27.10
CA GLU A 452 -4.47 -15.49 26.61
C GLU A 452 -4.09 -14.82 25.28
N TYR A 453 -5.05 -14.62 24.36
CA TYR A 453 -4.81 -13.84 23.15
C TYR A 453 -4.45 -12.38 23.47
N ALA A 454 -5.15 -11.78 24.43
CA ALA A 454 -4.87 -10.43 24.94
C ALA A 454 -3.45 -10.29 25.50
N ASP A 455 -2.97 -11.26 26.28
CA ASP A 455 -1.60 -11.27 26.81
C ASP A 455 -0.55 -11.34 25.68
N ILE A 456 -0.77 -12.22 24.69
CA ILE A 456 0.11 -12.37 23.52
C ILE A 456 0.21 -11.06 22.76
N CYS A 457 -0.93 -10.45 22.40
CA CYS A 457 -0.93 -9.24 21.58
C CYS A 457 -0.72 -7.95 22.36
N GLY A 458 -0.81 -7.99 23.70
CA GLY A 458 -0.69 -6.82 24.56
C GLY A 458 -1.87 -5.84 24.46
N VAL A 459 -3.02 -6.30 23.96
CA VAL A 459 -4.27 -5.53 23.92
C VAL A 459 -5.18 -6.03 25.02
N ASP A 460 -5.78 -5.11 25.78
CA ASP A 460 -6.69 -5.48 26.86
C ASP A 460 -7.88 -6.32 26.35
N GLN A 461 -8.25 -7.36 27.10
CA GLN A 461 -9.35 -8.25 26.76
C GLN A 461 -10.65 -7.47 26.47
N THR A 462 -11.00 -6.48 27.29
CA THR A 462 -12.25 -5.72 27.10
C THR A 462 -12.24 -4.92 25.80
N THR A 463 -11.05 -4.52 25.32
CA THR A 463 -10.90 -3.87 24.02
C THR A 463 -11.16 -4.86 22.89
N ILE A 464 -10.63 -6.09 22.98
CA ILE A 464 -10.87 -7.16 22.00
C ILE A 464 -12.36 -7.48 21.92
N GLU A 465 -13.02 -7.65 23.07
CA GLU A 465 -14.45 -7.94 23.16
C GLU A 465 -15.29 -6.80 22.55
N ALA A 466 -14.98 -5.54 22.89
CA ALA A 466 -15.64 -4.39 22.31
C ALA A 466 -15.40 -4.24 20.80
N MET A 467 -14.24 -4.68 20.29
CA MET A 467 -13.95 -4.67 18.83
C MET A 467 -14.85 -5.67 18.14
N ALA A 468 -14.95 -6.87 18.68
CA ALA A 468 -15.74 -7.95 18.13
C ALA A 468 -17.25 -7.65 18.18
N ASP A 469 -17.75 -7.12 19.29
CA ASP A 469 -19.16 -6.74 19.42
C ASP A 469 -19.55 -5.64 18.43
N GLU A 470 -18.78 -4.56 18.38
CA GLU A 470 -19.05 -3.47 17.45
C GLU A 470 -18.96 -3.93 15.99
N PHE A 471 -17.90 -4.66 15.63
CA PHE A 471 -17.72 -5.22 14.29
C PHE A 471 -18.92 -6.07 13.84
N THR A 472 -19.36 -7.00 14.69
CA THR A 472 -20.48 -7.88 14.35
C THR A 472 -21.84 -7.20 14.41
N SER A 473 -21.99 -6.12 15.18
CA SER A 473 -23.26 -5.38 15.30
C SER A 473 -23.75 -4.75 13.98
N HIS A 474 -22.82 -4.45 13.06
CA HIS A 474 -23.12 -3.89 11.74
C HIS A 474 -23.37 -4.97 10.66
N GLY A 475 -23.22 -6.25 11.01
CA GLY A 475 -23.31 -7.36 10.06
C GLY A 475 -22.43 -7.14 8.83
N LYS A 476 -22.97 -7.41 7.64
CA LYS A 476 -22.25 -7.31 6.35
C LYS A 476 -21.82 -5.89 5.92
N LYS A 477 -22.10 -4.87 6.73
CA LYS A 477 -21.65 -3.47 6.49
C LYS A 477 -20.47 -3.06 7.36
N ALA A 478 -19.87 -4.00 8.09
CA ALA A 478 -18.58 -3.83 8.71
C ALA A 478 -17.48 -4.46 7.85
N VAL A 479 -16.28 -3.88 7.86
CA VAL A 479 -15.12 -4.41 7.14
C VAL A 479 -13.85 -4.32 7.99
N VAL A 480 -12.99 -5.32 7.88
CA VAL A 480 -11.58 -5.22 8.30
C VAL A 480 -10.71 -5.10 7.05
N ASP A 481 -10.06 -3.96 6.82
CA ASP A 481 -9.05 -3.80 5.75
C ASP A 481 -7.65 -3.80 6.36
N ALA A 482 -6.90 -4.85 6.06
CA ALA A 482 -5.50 -4.96 6.41
C ALA A 482 -4.60 -4.69 5.21
N TYR A 483 -3.40 -4.16 5.47
CA TYR A 483 -2.42 -3.91 4.43
C TYR A 483 -1.00 -4.13 4.96
N ARG A 484 -0.02 -3.42 4.40
CA ARG A 484 1.43 -3.63 4.61
C ARG A 484 1.84 -3.75 6.08
N GLY A 485 1.32 -2.92 6.98
CA GLY A 485 1.77 -2.87 8.37
C GLY A 485 1.59 -4.19 9.13
N ALA A 486 0.55 -4.96 8.81
CA ALA A 486 0.25 -6.23 9.47
C ALA A 486 1.04 -7.43 8.89
N VAL A 487 1.69 -7.25 7.74
CA VAL A 487 2.21 -8.37 6.93
C VAL A 487 3.71 -8.32 6.65
N GLN A 488 4.44 -7.35 7.23
CA GLN A 488 5.90 -7.22 7.07
C GLN A 488 6.72 -8.05 8.08
N HIS A 489 6.06 -9.00 8.75
CA HIS A 489 6.67 -9.95 9.67
C HIS A 489 6.85 -11.31 8.99
N THR A 490 7.69 -12.18 9.54
CA THR A 490 7.97 -13.52 8.97
C THR A 490 6.72 -14.40 8.87
N ASN A 491 5.67 -14.09 9.64
CA ASN A 491 4.37 -14.75 9.65
C ASN A 491 3.27 -13.93 8.94
N GLY A 492 3.63 -12.93 8.13
CA GLY A 492 2.69 -11.94 7.59
C GLY A 492 1.53 -12.53 6.78
N ALA A 493 1.77 -13.58 5.99
CA ALA A 493 0.70 -14.24 5.22
C ALA A 493 -0.34 -14.88 6.14
N TYR A 494 0.11 -15.57 7.20
CA TYR A 494 -0.79 -16.18 8.19
C TYR A 494 -1.54 -15.14 9.01
N ALA A 495 -0.89 -14.03 9.37
CA ALA A 495 -1.55 -12.91 10.03
C ALA A 495 -2.65 -12.31 9.16
N MET A 496 -2.38 -12.10 7.86
CA MET A 496 -3.38 -11.63 6.91
C MET A 496 -4.54 -12.61 6.75
N MET A 497 -4.28 -13.92 6.67
CA MET A 497 -5.34 -14.95 6.63
C MET A 497 -6.22 -14.90 7.88
N ALA A 498 -5.62 -14.77 9.07
CA ALA A 498 -6.37 -14.63 10.32
C ALA A 498 -7.24 -13.36 10.31
N ILE A 499 -6.73 -12.24 9.81
CA ILE A 499 -7.51 -11.00 9.69
C ILE A 499 -8.66 -11.15 8.67
N LEU A 500 -8.38 -11.69 7.48
CA LEU A 500 -9.41 -11.93 6.45
C LEU A 500 -10.49 -12.90 6.92
N SER A 501 -10.17 -13.82 7.83
CA SER A 501 -11.18 -14.72 8.42
C SER A 501 -12.27 -13.96 9.18
N LEU A 502 -11.99 -12.78 9.74
CA LEU A 502 -13.01 -11.96 10.42
C LEU A 502 -14.11 -11.49 9.45
N ASN A 503 -13.71 -11.05 8.26
CA ASN A 503 -14.62 -10.70 7.17
C ASN A 503 -15.44 -11.92 6.71
N MET A 504 -14.78 -13.09 6.59
CA MET A 504 -15.44 -14.34 6.25
C MET A 504 -16.50 -14.75 7.29
N LEU A 505 -16.20 -14.61 8.58
CA LEU A 505 -17.12 -14.96 9.67
C LEU A 505 -18.44 -14.18 9.61
N ILE A 506 -18.44 -12.96 9.09
CA ILE A 506 -19.67 -12.16 8.92
C ILE A 506 -20.19 -12.15 7.47
N GLY A 507 -19.51 -12.85 6.56
CA GLY A 507 -19.91 -13.00 5.16
C GLY A 507 -20.05 -11.68 4.41
N ASN A 508 -19.14 -10.72 4.62
CA ASN A 508 -19.20 -9.40 3.97
C ASN A 508 -18.52 -9.32 2.60
N PHE A 509 -17.74 -10.35 2.20
CA PHE A 509 -17.09 -10.36 0.89
C PHE A 509 -18.11 -10.20 -0.26
N ASP A 510 -17.76 -9.36 -1.23
CA ASP A 510 -18.58 -9.03 -2.41
C ASP A 510 -19.98 -8.42 -2.08
N TRP A 511 -20.22 -8.00 -0.82
CA TRP A 511 -21.41 -7.24 -0.43
C TRP A 511 -21.25 -5.74 -0.57
N LYS A 512 -22.37 -5.04 -0.80
CA LYS A 512 -22.42 -3.58 -0.74
C LYS A 512 -22.19 -3.11 0.71
N GLY A 513 -21.12 -2.35 0.92
CA GLY A 513 -20.65 -1.93 2.24
C GLY A 513 -19.75 -2.95 2.95
N GLY A 514 -19.39 -4.05 2.27
CA GLY A 514 -18.44 -5.07 2.72
C GLY A 514 -17.05 -4.92 2.13
#